data_AF-A0A955MT36-F1
#
_entry.id   AF-A0A955MT36-F1
#
_cell.length_a   1.000
_cell.length_b   1.000
_cell.length_c   1.000
_cell.angle_alpha   90.00
_cell.angle_beta   90.00
_cell.angle_gamma   90.00
#
_symmetry.space_group_name_H-M   'P 1'
#
loop_
_entity.id
_entity.type
_entity.pdbx_description
1 polymer ?
#
loop_
_entity_poly.entity_id
_entity_poly.type
_entity_poly.pdbx_seq_one_letter_code
_entity_poly.pdbx_strand_id
1 'polypeptide(L)' 'CCGMAGSFGHEKSHYDVAKAVGEERLFPAIREAGSNARVVTEGFSCRHQIEHHIQDSHPSHYAQVLSESLKR' A
#
# COMPACT_ATOMS: atom_id res chain seq x y z
N CYS A 1 7.36 3.10 5.12
CA CYS A 1 6.82 4.28 4.40
C CYS A 1 6.36 3.80 3.01
N CYS A 2 5.34 4.41 2.39
CA CYS A 2 4.91 4.05 1.02
C CYS A 2 5.51 4.95 -0.07
N GLY A 3 6.22 6.04 0.29
CA GLY A 3 6.85 6.94 -0.69
C GLY A 3 5.94 8.04 -1.26
N MET A 4 4.66 8.07 -0.91
CA MET A 4 3.69 8.95 -1.59
C MET A 4 3.50 10.34 -1.01
N ALA A 5 3.68 10.51 0.31
CA ALA A 5 3.48 11.77 1.08
C ALA A 5 2.64 12.85 0.35
N GLY A 6 1.31 12.73 0.39
CA GLY A 6 0.41 13.62 -0.36
C GLY A 6 0.46 13.35 -1.87
N SER A 7 0.83 14.37 -2.66
CA SER A 7 1.03 14.29 -4.11
C SER A 7 2.46 13.96 -4.53
N PHE A 8 3.42 13.95 -3.60
CA PHE A 8 4.84 13.82 -3.90
C PHE A 8 5.12 12.66 -4.85
N GLY A 9 4.65 11.46 -4.53
CA GLY A 9 4.89 10.28 -5.38
C GLY A 9 4.09 10.21 -6.69
N HIS A 10 3.12 11.11 -6.89
CA HIS A 10 2.41 11.24 -8.17
C HIS A 10 3.15 12.16 -9.15
N GLU A 11 4.08 12.99 -8.68
CA GLU A 11 4.85 13.88 -9.53
C GLU A 11 5.89 13.08 -10.31
N LYS A 12 5.92 13.30 -11.63
CA LYS A 12 6.82 12.56 -12.54
C LYS A 12 8.29 12.66 -12.11
N SER A 13 8.73 13.79 -11.58
CA SER A 13 10.10 14.01 -11.08
C SER A 13 10.43 13.20 -9.83
N HIS A 14 9.43 12.75 -9.08
CA HIS A 14 9.58 12.07 -7.80
C HIS A 14 9.17 10.58 -7.87
N TYR A 15 8.68 10.10 -9.02
CA TYR A 15 8.21 8.72 -9.19
C TYR A 15 9.26 7.68 -8.76
N ASP A 16 10.49 7.78 -9.27
CA ASP A 16 11.54 6.81 -8.97
C ASP A 16 11.94 6.85 -7.48
N VAL A 17 11.92 8.03 -6.86
CA VAL A 17 12.19 8.20 -5.43
C VAL A 17 11.06 7.58 -4.61
N ALA A 18 9.81 7.86 -4.93
CA ALA A 18 8.66 7.28 -4.25
C ALA A 18 8.64 5.75 -4.35
N LYS A 19 8.96 5.20 -5.53
CA LYS A 19 9.14 3.77 -5.73
C LYS A 19 10.27 3.21 -4.88
N ALA A 20 11.44 3.85 -4.88
CA ALA A 20 12.59 3.41 -4.09
C ALA A 20 12.29 3.38 -2.58
N VAL A 21 11.56 4.38 -2.06
CA VAL A 21 11.11 4.41 -0.66
C VAL A 21 10.17 3.23 -0.33
N GLY A 22 9.27 2.86 -1.25
CA GLY A 22 8.42 1.69 -1.08
C GLY A 22 9.23 0.37 -1.08
N GLU A 23 10.21 0.27 -1.97
CA GLU A 23 11.10 -0.90 -2.12
C GLU A 23 12.07 -1.08 -0.94
N GLU A 24 12.34 -0.04 -0.14
CA GLU A 24 13.25 -0.12 1.00
C GLU A 24 12.82 -1.19 2.02
N ARG A 25 11.52 -1.23 2.35
CA ARG A 25 10.98 -2.14 3.38
C ARG A 25 9.55 -2.60 3.15
N LEU A 26 8.70 -1.73 2.61
CA LEU A 26 7.25 -1.99 2.56
C LEU A 26 6.92 -3.07 1.53
N PHE A 27 7.37 -2.91 0.30
CA PHE A 27 7.07 -3.86 -0.78
C PHE A 27 7.70 -5.25 -0.54
N PRO A 28 8.97 -5.37 -0.10
CA PRO A 28 9.51 -6.67 0.32
C PRO A 28 8.67 -7.36 1.39
N ALA A 29 8.29 -6.63 2.45
CA ALA A 29 7.50 -7.22 3.54
C ALA A 29 6.13 -7.73 3.08
N ILE A 30 5.45 -7.03 2.16
CA ILE A 30 4.18 -7.50 1.58
C ILE A 30 4.41 -8.74 0.72
N ARG A 31 5.46 -8.76 -0.11
CA ARG A 31 5.79 -9.93 -0.95
C ARG A 31 6.13 -11.16 -0.09
N GLU A 32 6.89 -10.98 0.99
CA GLU A 32 7.26 -12.04 1.93
C GLU A 32 6.07 -12.60 2.72
N ALA A 33 5.08 -11.76 3.04
CA ALA A 33 3.87 -12.20 3.73
C ALA A 33 2.99 -13.14 2.86
N GLY A 34 3.17 -13.11 1.54
CA GLY A 34 2.50 -13.98 0.58
C GLY A 34 1.08 -13.54 0.20
N SER A 35 0.48 -14.23 -0.77
CA SER A 35 -0.80 -13.84 -1.40
C SER A 35 -2.01 -13.88 -0.46
N ASN A 36 -1.93 -14.62 0.66
CA ASN A 36 -3.00 -14.69 1.65
C ASN A 36 -2.91 -13.57 2.70
N ALA A 37 -1.85 -12.74 2.67
CA ALA A 37 -1.68 -11.67 3.63
C ALA A 37 -2.69 -10.55 3.39
N ARG A 38 -3.47 -10.22 4.42
CA ARG A 38 -4.35 -9.06 4.40
C ARG A 38 -3.55 -7.80 4.69
N VAL A 39 -3.34 -6.97 3.68
CA VAL A 39 -2.70 -5.65 3.81
C VAL A 39 -3.73 -4.61 4.25
N VAL A 40 -3.43 -3.86 5.30
CA VAL A 40 -4.32 -2.82 5.84
C VAL A 40 -3.60 -1.48 5.89
N THR A 41 -4.22 -0.43 5.38
CA THR A 41 -3.66 0.93 5.37
C THR A 41 -4.74 2.02 5.30
N GLU A 42 -4.50 3.11 6.03
CA GLU A 42 -5.40 4.26 6.16
C GLU A 42 -5.40 5.17 4.93
N GLY A 43 -4.25 5.34 4.29
CA GLY A 43 -4.05 6.35 3.25
C GLY A 43 -4.47 5.87 1.86
N PHE A 44 -5.29 6.66 1.16
CA PHE A 44 -5.60 6.44 -0.26
C PHE A 44 -4.31 6.32 -1.10
N SER A 45 -3.37 7.27 -0.95
CA SER A 45 -2.12 7.24 -1.72
C SER A 45 -1.29 5.99 -1.44
N CYS A 46 -1.24 5.51 -0.18
CA CYS A 46 -0.53 4.28 0.13
C CYS A 46 -1.23 3.03 -0.42
N ARG A 47 -2.57 2.97 -0.43
CA ARG A 47 -3.30 1.89 -1.11
C ARG A 47 -2.96 1.86 -2.60
N HIS A 48 -3.10 2.99 -3.27
CA HIS A 48 -2.83 3.10 -4.71
C HIS A 48 -1.40 2.71 -5.06
N GLN A 49 -0.41 3.16 -4.27
CA GLN A 49 0.99 2.84 -4.51
C GLN A 49 1.30 1.35 -4.30
N ILE A 50 0.67 0.70 -3.31
CA ILE A 50 0.80 -0.74 -3.09
C ILE A 50 0.13 -1.51 -4.25
N GLU A 51 -1.08 -1.14 -4.65
CA GLU A 51 -1.80 -1.75 -5.78
C GLU A 51 -1.02 -1.61 -7.10
N HIS A 52 -0.35 -0.48 -7.31
CA HIS A 52 0.46 -0.25 -8.50
C HIS A 52 1.69 -1.17 -8.56
N HIS A 53 2.36 -1.38 -7.43
CA HIS A 53 3.67 -2.05 -7.39
C HIS A 53 3.65 -3.50 -6.91
N ILE A 54 2.58 -3.94 -6.25
CA ILE A 54 2.45 -5.30 -5.73
C ILE A 54 1.24 -5.96 -6.40
N GLN A 55 1.55 -6.85 -7.35
CA GLN A 55 0.53 -7.66 -8.01
C GLN A 55 -0.28 -8.46 -7.00
N ASP A 56 -1.57 -8.60 -7.27
CA ASP A 56 -2.53 -9.36 -6.47
C ASP A 56 -2.68 -8.88 -5.01
N SER A 57 -2.11 -7.71 -4.67
CA SER A 57 -2.36 -7.06 -3.38
C SER A 57 -3.61 -6.20 -3.43
N HIS A 58 -4.53 -6.45 -2.50
CA HIS A 58 -5.77 -5.67 -2.34
C HIS A 58 -5.81 -4.98 -0.97
N PRO A 59 -5.01 -3.92 -0.78
CA PRO A 59 -4.90 -3.25 0.50
C PRO A 59 -6.23 -2.58 0.90
N SER A 60 -6.71 -2.89 2.10
CA SER A 60 -7.99 -2.38 2.60
C SER A 60 -7.82 -1.28 3.64
N HIS A 61 -8.79 -0.38 3.74
CA HIS A 61 -8.85 0.59 4.84
C HIS A 61 -9.27 -0.12 6.14
N TYR A 62 -8.73 0.24 7.31
CA TYR A 62 -9.08 -0.45 8.56
C TYR A 62 -10.59 -0.44 8.83
N ALA A 63 -11.28 0.66 8.52
CA ALA A 63 -12.73 0.76 8.70
C ALA A 63 -13.51 -0.26 7.86
N GLN A 64 -13.00 -0.66 6.69
CA GLN A 64 -13.61 -1.72 5.89
C GLN A 64 -13.42 -3.08 6.59
N VAL A 65 -12.19 -3.36 7.04
CA VAL A 65 -11.87 -4.59 7.79
C VAL A 65 -12.66 -4.70 9.10
N LEU A 66 -12.82 -3.58 9.81
CA LEU A 66 -13.64 -3.49 11.01
C LEU A 66 -15.12 -3.71 10.67
N SER A 67 -15.63 -3.10 9.61
CA SER A 67 -17.01 -3.28 9.15
C SER A 67 -17.31 -4.74 8.81
N GLU A 68 -16.41 -5.45 8.12
CA GLU A 68 -16.52 -6.89 7.87
C GLU A 68 -16.63 -7.71 9.16
N SER A 69 -15.88 -7.31 10.19
CA SER A 69 -15.84 -8.03 11.47
C SER A 69 -17.08 -7.77 12.34
N LEU A 70 -17.77 -6.65 12.14
CA LEU A 70 -18.96 -6.25 12.88
C LEU A 70 -20.26 -6.74 12.23
N LYS A 71 -20.26 -6.96 10.91
CA LYS A 71 -21.38 -7.55 10.17
C LYS A 71 -21.45 -9.05 10.50
N ARG A 72 -22.10 -9.37 11.62
CA ARG A 72 -22.56 -10.73 11.96
C ARG A 72 -23.80 -11.09 11.16
#